data_AF-A0A3C1YC70-F1
#
_entry.id   AF-A0A3C1YC70-F1
#
_cell.length_a   1.000
_cell.length_b   1.000
_cell.length_c   1.000
_cell.angle_alpha   90.00
_cell.angle_beta   90.00
_cell.angle_gamma   90.00
#
_symmetry.space_group_name_H-M   'P 1'
#
loop_
_entity.id
_entity.type
_entity.pdbx_description
1 polymer ?
#
loop_
_entity_poly.entity_id
_entity_poly.type
_entity_poly.pdbx_seq_one_letter_code
_entity_poly.pdbx_strand_id
1 'polypeptide(L)' 'ARDTPLNLIHINNMKTITESGGIICPATPSFYSNPSTFEELASTVVDRVIALTGLEQDSYQWGQ' A
#
# COMPACT_ATOMS: atom_id res chain seq x y z
N ALA A 1 14.00 4.99 -1.15
CA ALA A 1 13.13 6.16 -0.89
C ALA A 1 11.74 5.85 -1.43
N ARG A 2 10.69 6.16 -0.66
CA ARG A 2 9.31 6.22 -1.16
C ARG A 2 9.12 7.61 -1.74
N ASP A 3 8.74 7.72 -3.00
CA ASP A 3 8.88 8.98 -3.75
C ASP A 3 7.53 9.54 -4.25
N THR A 4 7.47 10.86 -4.38
CA THR A 4 6.40 11.62 -5.03
C THR A 4 6.90 13.06 -5.26
N PRO A 5 6.77 13.63 -6.47
CA PRO A 5 6.14 13.08 -7.66
C PRO A 5 6.98 11.99 -8.35
N LEU A 6 6.34 11.17 -9.18
CA LEU A 6 7.02 10.12 -9.94
C LEU A 6 7.37 10.61 -11.33
N ASN A 7 8.65 10.47 -11.71
CA ASN A 7 9.06 10.68 -13.08
C ASN A 7 8.83 9.40 -13.92
N LEU A 8 9.02 9.51 -15.24
CA LEU A 8 8.80 8.39 -16.16
C LEU A 8 9.72 7.19 -15.90
N ILE A 9 10.94 7.41 -15.40
CA ILE A 9 11.88 6.33 -15.06
C ILE A 9 11.32 5.51 -13.88
N HIS A 10 10.79 6.17 -12.84
CA HIS A 10 10.13 5.49 -11.72
C HIS A 10 8.98 4.60 -12.21
N ILE A 11 8.13 5.14 -13.09
CA ILE A 11 6.96 4.43 -13.63
C ILE A 11 7.38 3.22 -14.47
N ASN A 12 8.37 3.37 -15.36
CA ASN A 12 8.87 2.27 -16.17
C ASN A 12 9.46 1.15 -15.30
N ASN A 13 10.22 1.49 -14.26
CA ASN A 13 10.77 0.49 -13.34
C ASN A 13 9.66 -0.25 -12.56
N MET A 14 8.67 0.48 -12.04
CA MET A 14 7.52 -0.12 -11.36
C MET A 14 6.71 -1.03 -12.30
N LYS A 15 6.54 -0.64 -13.57
CA LYS A 15 5.91 -1.46 -14.61
C LYS A 15 6.66 -2.76 -14.81
N THR A 16 7.97 -2.70 -15.06
CA THR A 16 8.81 -3.90 -15.30
C THR A 16 8.73 -4.89 -14.14
N ILE A 17 8.75 -4.41 -12.88
CA ILE A 17 8.61 -5.26 -11.69
C ILE A 17 7.23 -5.92 -11.67
N THR A 18 6.18 -5.14 -11.93
CA THR A 18 4.79 -5.63 -11.95
C THR A 18 4.58 -6.69 -13.02
N GLU A 19 5.10 -6.48 -14.23
CA GLU A 19 5.05 -7.46 -15.33
C GLU A 19 5.83 -8.75 -15.02
N SER A 20 6.84 -8.66 -14.16
CA SER A 20 7.64 -9.81 -13.69
C SER A 20 7.00 -10.56 -12.51
N GLY A 21 5.80 -10.16 -12.06
CA GLY A 21 5.08 -10.77 -10.94
C GLY A 21 5.39 -10.17 -9.56
N GLY A 22 6.21 -9.11 -9.49
CA GLY A 22 6.41 -8.36 -8.26
C GLY A 22 5.22 -7.45 -7.94
N ILE A 23 5.01 -7.14 -6.67
CA ILE A 23 3.94 -6.22 -6.25
C ILE A 23 4.57 -4.90 -5.78
N ILE A 24 4.22 -3.81 -6.46
CA ILE A 24 4.53 -2.46 -5.99
C ILE A 24 3.39 -1.98 -5.09
N CYS A 25 3.66 -1.86 -3.78
CA CYS A 25 2.71 -1.34 -2.80
C CYS A 25 3.19 0.03 -2.28
N PRO A 26 2.74 1.16 -2.86
CA PRO A 26 3.08 2.49 -2.35
C PRO A 26 2.57 2.67 -0.92
N ALA A 27 3.37 3.34 -0.08
CA ALA A 27 2.92 3.78 1.24
C ALA A 27 1.96 4.98 1.10
N THR A 28 0.74 4.70 0.64
CA THR A 28 -0.36 5.64 0.49
C THR A 28 -1.47 5.18 1.43
N PRO A 29 -1.56 5.78 2.63
CA PRO A 29 -2.52 5.35 3.65
C PRO A 29 -3.96 5.66 3.22
N SER A 30 -4.89 4.88 3.77
CA SER A 30 -6.33 5.03 3.53
C SER A 30 -6.97 5.94 4.58
N PHE A 31 -7.86 6.83 4.14
CA PHE A 31 -8.66 7.68 5.03
C PHE A 31 -10.12 7.20 5.19
N TYR A 32 -10.51 6.11 4.51
CA TYR A 32 -11.89 5.62 4.54
C TYR A 32 -12.34 5.09 5.90
N SER A 33 -11.42 4.70 6.77
CA SER A 33 -11.69 4.29 8.16
C SER A 33 -11.85 5.47 9.12
N ASN A 34 -11.69 6.72 8.64
CA ASN A 34 -11.64 7.93 9.46
C ASN A 34 -10.70 7.80 10.68
N PRO A 35 -9.40 7.51 10.46
CA PRO A 35 -8.45 7.26 11.54
C PRO A 35 -8.31 8.50 12.43
N SER A 36 -8.25 8.27 13.74
CA SER A 36 -8.12 9.31 14.77
C SER A 36 -6.67 9.57 15.18
N THR A 37 -5.77 8.64 14.83
CA THR A 37 -4.34 8.70 15.16
C THR A 37 -3.47 8.46 13.92
N PHE A 38 -2.21 8.91 13.97
CA PHE A 38 -1.25 8.63 12.89
C PHE A 38 -0.88 7.14 12.84
N GLU A 39 -0.90 6.47 13.99
CA GLU A 39 -0.71 5.04 14.11
C GLU A 39 -1.81 4.29 13.35
N GLU A 40 -3.08 4.62 13.57
CA GLU A 40 -4.20 4.05 12.81
C GLU A 40 -4.07 4.30 11.31
N LEU A 41 -3.67 5.52 10.92
CA LEU A 41 -3.46 5.87 9.52
C LEU A 41 -2.32 5.04 8.90
N ALA A 42 -1.20 4.89 9.60
CA ALA A 42 -0.05 4.10 9.15
C ALA A 42 -0.38 2.60 9.08
N SER A 43 -1.16 2.09 10.04
CA SER A 43 -1.63 0.72 10.07
C SER A 43 -2.36 0.33 8.79
N THR A 44 -3.11 1.23 8.15
CA THR A 44 -3.78 0.92 6.87
C THR A 44 -2.83 0.46 5.74
N VAL A 45 -1.57 0.93 5.75
CA VAL A 45 -0.54 0.48 4.80
C VAL A 45 0.06 -0.85 5.24
N VAL A 46 0.34 -0.99 6.54
CA VAL A 46 0.88 -2.22 7.13
C VAL A 46 -0.10 -3.38 6.90
N ASP A 47 -1.38 -3.13 7.13
CA ASP A 47 -2.47 -4.06 6.96
C ASP A 47 -2.53 -4.59 5.53
N ARG A 48 -2.41 -3.69 4.55
CA ARG A 48 -2.36 -4.05 3.13
C ARG A 48 -1.15 -4.93 2.82
N VAL A 49 0.02 -4.62 3.38
CA VAL A 49 1.23 -5.44 3.19
C VAL A 49 1.05 -6.83 3.78
N ILE A 50 0.50 -6.94 5.00
CA ILE A 50 0.24 -8.23 5.64
C ILE A 50 -0.77 -9.04 4.81
N ALA A 51 -1.86 -8.42 4.35
CA ALA A 51 -2.84 -9.06 3.47
C ALA A 51 -2.21 -9.59 2.16
N LEU A 52 -1.27 -8.85 1.56
CA LEU A 52 -0.54 -9.28 0.36
C LEU A 52 0.35 -10.51 0.59
N THR A 53 0.75 -10.80 1.83
CA THR A 53 1.50 -12.02 2.18
C THR A 53 0.61 -13.24 2.39
N GLY A 54 -0.72 -13.07 2.36
CA GLY A 54 -1.70 -14.14 2.59
C GLY A 54 -1.91 -14.49 4.07
N LEU A 55 -1.42 -13.66 4.98
CA LEU A 55 -1.68 -13.81 6.42
C LEU A 55 -3.05 -13.21 6.77
N GLU A 56 -3.83 -13.94 7.56
CA GLU A 56 -5.10 -13.45 8.09
C GLU A 56 -4.85 -12.42 9.19
N GLN A 57 -5.60 -11.32 9.14
CA GLN A 57 -5.61 -10.30 10.18
C GLN A 57 -6.97 -9.59 10.22
N ASP A 58 -7.36 -9.17 11.41
CA ASP A 58 -8.54 -8.33 11.61
C ASP A 58 -8.17 -6.89 11.24
N SER A 59 -8.67 -6.40 10.11
CA SER A 59 -8.36 -5.06 9.60
C SER A 59 -9.51 -4.50 8.78
N TYR A 60 -9.65 -3.17 8.77
CA TYR A 60 -10.71 -2.51 8.03
C TYR A 60 -10.52 -2.66 6.52
N GLN A 61 -11.52 -3.23 5.84
CA GLN A 61 -11.57 -3.34 4.38
C GLN A 61 -12.77 -2.57 3.86
N TRP A 62 -12.53 -1.62 2.94
CA TRP A 62 -13.63 -0.87 2.36
C TRP A 62 -14.54 -1.79 1.54
N GLY A 63 -15.82 -1.84 1.90
CA GLY A 63 -16.83 -2.66 1.23
C GLY A 63 -17.01 -4.07 1.81
N GLN A 64 -16.29 -4.41 2.89
CA GLN A 64 -16.64 -5.53 3.78
C GLN A 64 -17.40 -5.03 5.02
#